data_AF-A0A413WG36-F1
#
_entry.id   AF-A0A413WG36-F1
#
_cell.length_a   1.000
_cell.length_b   1.000
_cell.length_c   1.000
_cell.angle_alpha   90.00
_cell.angle_beta   90.00
_cell.angle_gamma   90.00
#
_symmetry.space_group_name_H-M   'P 1'
#
loop_
_entity.id
_entity.type
_entity.pdbx_description
1 polymer ?
#
loop_
_entity_poly.entity_id
_entity_poly.type
_entity_poly.pdbx_seq_one_letter_code
_entity_poly.pdbx_strand_id
1 'polypeptide(L)'
;MVNTKSFMLVFVSVYLLMSLPSMLGIGYVIDWIPEAALLQKLKGYVIDGFTHNSLFKIVFSAIASGIFTFFSSRWSASHSD
;
A
#
# COMPACT_ATOMS: atom_id res chain seq x y z
N MET A 1 -18.17 15.92 7.14
CA MET A 1 -16.81 16.41 6.83
C MET A 1 -15.91 15.19 6.65
N VAL A 2 -15.20 15.06 5.54
CA VAL A 2 -14.28 13.93 5.33
C VAL A 2 -13.13 14.06 6.31
N ASN A 3 -12.90 13.05 7.15
CA ASN A 3 -11.77 13.05 8.06
C ASN A 3 -10.48 12.76 7.28
N THR A 4 -9.75 13.82 6.92
CA THR A 4 -8.52 13.74 6.11
C THR A 4 -7.45 12.86 6.75
N LYS A 5 -7.37 12.81 8.10
CA LYS A 5 -6.41 11.95 8.80
C LYS A 5 -6.74 10.47 8.60
N SER A 6 -8.03 10.13 8.74
CA SER A 6 -8.51 8.76 8.49
C SER A 6 -8.30 8.35 7.04
N PHE A 7 -8.60 9.25 6.10
CA PHE A 7 -8.37 9.01 4.68
C PHE A 7 -6.89 8.73 4.39
N MET A 8 -5.98 9.60 4.87
CA MET A 8 -4.54 9.42 4.65
C MET A 8 -4.00 8.15 5.29
N LEU A 9 -4.46 7.79 6.50
CA LEU A 9 -4.01 6.58 7.17
C LEU A 9 -4.41 5.34 6.37
N VAL A 10 -5.67 5.24 5.96
CA VAL A 10 -6.15 4.12 5.14
C VAL A 10 -5.44 4.09 3.79
N PHE A 11 -5.20 5.25 3.18
CA PHE A 11 -4.51 5.35 1.89
C PHE A 11 -3.10 4.77 1.98
N VAL A 12 -2.32 5.23 2.96
CA VAL A 12 -0.95 4.75 3.17
C VAL A 12 -0.95 3.26 3.52
N SER A 13 -1.87 2.81 4.39
CA SER A 13 -1.97 1.40 4.77
C SER A 13 -2.28 0.48 3.59
N VAL A 14 -3.27 0.82 2.76
CA VAL A 14 -3.64 0.03 1.58
C VAL A 14 -2.49 0.01 0.56
N TYR A 15 -1.84 1.15 0.33
CA TYR A 15 -0.71 1.24 -0.59
C TYR A 15 0.45 0.33 -0.14
N LEU A 16 0.78 0.37 1.15
CA LEU A 16 1.83 -0.48 1.74
C LEU A 16 1.46 -1.95 1.63
N LEU A 17 0.23 -2.33 1.97
CA LEU A 17 -0.25 -3.71 1.86
C LEU A 17 -0.15 -4.25 0.43
N MET A 18 -0.52 -3.44 -0.57
CA MET A 18 -0.38 -3.82 -1.98
C MET A 18 1.08 -3.89 -2.45
N SER A 19 1.99 -3.20 -1.77
CA SER A 19 3.42 -3.19 -2.10
C SER A 19 4.17 -4.37 -1.46
N LEU A 20 3.67 -4.91 -0.34
CA LEU A 20 4.33 -5.97 0.43
C LEU A 20 4.72 -7.21 -0.39
N PRO A 21 3.86 -7.80 -1.25
CA PRO A 21 4.25 -9.00 -2.00
C PRO A 21 5.50 -8.79 -2.86
N SER A 22 5.58 -7.63 -3.52
CA SER A 22 6.73 -7.26 -4.33
C SER A 22 7.96 -6.90 -3.48
N MET A 23 7.76 -6.26 -2.33
CA MET A 23 8.83 -5.96 -1.36
C MET A 23 9.44 -7.21 -0.73
N LEU A 24 8.70 -8.32 -0.69
CA LEU A 24 9.17 -9.63 -0.23
C LEU A 24 9.84 -10.45 -1.35
N GLY A 25 10.01 -9.88 -2.54
CA GLY A 25 10.72 -10.54 -3.64
C GLY A 25 9.92 -11.65 -4.34
N ILE A 26 8.60 -11.76 -4.11
CA ILE A 26 7.77 -12.79 -4.75
C ILE A 26 7.78 -12.59 -6.27
N GLY A 27 8.42 -13.51 -7.00
CA GLY A 27 8.52 -13.47 -8.46
C GLY A 27 9.71 -12.66 -9.00
N TYR A 28 10.69 -12.30 -8.18
CA TYR A 28 11.84 -11.52 -8.62
C TYR A 28 13.02 -12.34 -9.15
N VAL A 29 13.65 -11.82 -10.21
CA VAL A 29 14.83 -12.42 -10.86
C VAL A 29 16.12 -12.20 -10.05
N ILE A 30 16.15 -11.23 -9.13
CA ILE A 30 17.32 -10.91 -8.29
C ILE A 30 17.77 -12.09 -7.42
N ASP A 31 16.88 -13.04 -7.12
CA ASP A 31 17.24 -14.29 -6.43
C ASP A 31 18.27 -15.11 -7.22
N TRP A 32 18.31 -14.98 -8.55
CA TRP A 32 19.16 -15.74 -9.46
C TRP A 32 20.59 -15.18 -9.61
N ILE A 33 20.91 -14.04 -8.98
CA ILE A 33 22.25 -13.45 -9.01
C ILE A 33 23.05 -13.96 -7.80
N PRO A 34 24.07 -14.82 -8.00
CA PRO A 34 24.79 -15.45 -6.90
C PRO A 34 25.74 -14.48 -6.17
N GLU A 35 26.28 -13.45 -6.84
CA GLU A 35 27.21 -12.50 -6.21
C GLU A 35 26.54 -11.32 -5.48
N ALA A 36 25.21 -11.17 -5.56
CA ALA A 36 24.53 -10.05 -4.94
C ALA A 36 24.39 -10.25 -3.42
N ALA A 37 24.94 -9.29 -2.65
CA ALA A 37 24.83 -9.31 -1.19
C ALA A 37 23.36 -9.20 -0.74
N LEU A 38 23.00 -9.86 0.36
CA LEU A 38 21.62 -9.88 0.89
C LEU A 38 21.03 -8.47 1.07
N LEU A 39 21.82 -7.52 1.56
CA LEU A 39 21.37 -6.12 1.73
C LEU A 39 21.08 -5.42 0.40
N GLN A 40 21.83 -5.73 -0.66
CA GLN A 40 21.56 -5.21 -2.00
C GLN A 40 20.27 -5.81 -2.58
N LYS A 41 20.06 -7.12 -2.39
CA LYS A 41 18.82 -7.79 -2.81
C LYS A 41 17.59 -7.20 -2.11
N LEU A 42 17.66 -7.05 -0.78
CA LEU A 42 16.58 -6.46 0.02
C LEU A 42 16.29 -5.01 -0.39
N LYS A 43 17.32 -4.19 -0.61
CA LYS A 43 17.14 -2.82 -1.10
C LYS A 43 16.46 -2.80 -2.48
N GLY A 44 16.83 -3.71 -3.37
CA GLY A 44 16.20 -3.88 -4.67
C GLY A 44 14.72 -4.24 -4.55
N TYR A 45 14.38 -5.24 -3.74
CA TYR A 45 13.00 -5.66 -3.50
C TYR A 45 12.14 -4.55 -2.91
N VAL A 46 12.66 -3.83 -1.92
CA VAL A 46 11.94 -2.73 -1.30
C VAL A 46 11.64 -1.64 -2.32
N ILE A 47 12.65 -1.14 -3.03
CA ILE A 47 12.47 -0.06 -4.01
C ILE A 47 11.48 -0.49 -5.09
N ASP A 48 11.71 -1.67 -5.68
CA ASP A 48 10.90 -2.12 -6.79
C ASP A 48 9.48 -2.46 -6.33
N GLY A 49 9.32 -2.98 -5.12
CA GLY A 49 8.01 -3.20 -4.52
C GLY A 49 7.21 -1.92 -4.28
N PHE A 50 7.87 -0.78 -4.07
CA PHE A 50 7.21 0.52 -4.02
C PHE A 50 6.88 1.08 -5.41
N THR A 51 7.77 0.92 -6.39
CA THR A 51 7.65 1.59 -7.70
C THR A 51 6.88 0.78 -8.73
N HIS A 52 6.95 -0.54 -8.67
CA HIS A 52 6.30 -1.45 -9.60
C HIS A 52 4.78 -1.28 -9.55
N ASN A 53 4.15 -0.96 -10.69
CA ASN A 53 2.72 -0.67 -10.80
C ASN A 53 2.21 0.39 -9.80
N SER A 54 3.05 1.37 -9.44
CA SER A 54 2.73 2.42 -8.47
C SER A 54 1.44 3.18 -8.80
N LEU A 55 1.18 3.49 -10.08
CA LEU A 55 -0.07 4.12 -10.52
C LEU A 55 -1.32 3.31 -10.13
N PHE A 56 -1.29 1.99 -10.36
CA PHE A 56 -2.39 1.10 -10.01
C PHE A 56 -2.62 1.10 -8.49
N LYS A 57 -1.54 1.01 -7.71
CA LYS A 57 -1.59 1.05 -6.24
C LYS A 57 -2.13 2.39 -5.72
N ILE A 58 -1.72 3.52 -6.30
CA ILE A 58 -2.23 4.85 -5.95
C ILE A 58 -3.73 4.93 -6.18
N VAL A 59 -4.20 4.57 -7.38
CA VAL A 59 -5.63 4.64 -7.75
C VAL A 59 -6.46 3.74 -6.83
N PHE A 60 -6.03 2.51 -6.61
CA PHE A 60 -6.75 1.57 -5.76
C PHE A 60 -6.79 2.03 -4.30
N SER A 61 -5.67 2.55 -3.78
CA SER A 61 -5.59 3.09 -2.42
C SER A 61 -6.49 4.32 -2.25
N ALA A 62 -6.59 5.18 -3.25
CA ALA A 62 -7.50 6.34 -3.24
C ALA A 62 -8.96 5.90 -3.18
N ILE A 63 -9.36 4.94 -4.01
CA ILE A 63 -10.72 4.39 -4.04
C ILE A 63 -11.06 3.73 -2.70
N ALA A 64 -10.20 2.84 -2.21
CA ALA A 64 -10.41 2.14 -0.94
C ALA A 64 -10.56 3.12 0.24
N SER A 65 -9.73 4.16 0.28
CA SER A 65 -9.78 5.19 1.33
C SER A 65 -11.02 6.06 1.24
N GLY A 66 -11.46 6.38 0.01
CA GLY A 66 -12.71 7.10 -0.23
C GLY A 66 -13.92 6.31 0.26
N ILE A 67 -14.00 5.03 -0.10
CA ILE A 67 -15.06 4.11 0.33
C ILE A 67 -15.06 4.00 1.86
N PHE A 68 -13.91 3.68 2.46
CA PHE A 68 -13.81 3.52 3.90
C PHE A 68 -14.27 4.77 4.64
N THR A 69 -13.74 5.94 4.26
CA THR A 69 -14.07 7.20 4.95
C THR A 69 -15.55 7.56 4.79
N PHE A 70 -16.14 7.27 3.63
CA PHE A 70 -17.57 7.45 3.40
C PHE A 70 -18.41 6.58 4.35
N PHE A 71 -18.13 5.28 4.42
CA PHE A 71 -18.85 4.36 5.30
C PHE A 71 -18.64 4.67 6.78
N SER A 72 -17.42 4.97 7.22
CA SER A 72 -17.13 5.36 8.60
C SER A 72 -17.88 6.62 9.01
N SER A 73 -17.99 7.60 8.10
CA SER A 73 -18.76 8.82 8.38
C SER A 73 -20.26 8.55 8.55
N ARG A 74 -20.82 7.62 7.75
CA ARG A 74 -22.21 7.20 7.83
C ARG A 74 -22.50 6.44 9.13
N TRP A 75 -21.60 5.53 9.51
CA TRP A 75 -21.73 4.70 10.71
C TRP A 75 -21.67 5.51 12.00
N SER A 76 -20.76 6.49 12.07
CA SER A 76 -20.66 7.39 13.23
C SER A 76 -21.95 8.19 13.44
N ALA A 77 -22.60 8.64 12.36
CA ALA A 77 -23.84 9.39 12.44
C ALA A 77 -25.03 8.56 12.94
N SER A 78 -25.06 7.24 12.68
CA SER A 78 -26.18 6.37 13.11
C SER A 78 -26.10 5.90 14.56
N HIS A 79 -24.95 6.07 15.23
CA HIS A 79 -24.73 5.65 16.62
C HIS A 79 -24.70 6.84 17.59
N SER A 80 -25.04 8.04 17.10
CA SER A 80 -25.11 9.27 17.89
C SER A 80 -26.53 9.58 18.40
N ASP A 81 -27.51 8.76 18.02
CA ASP A 81 -28.94 8.84 18.38
C ASP A 81 -29.29 7.75 19.41
#